data_AF-A0A7X7GSA2-F1
#
_entry.id   AF-A0A7X7GSA2-F1
#
_cell.length_a   1.000
_cell.length_b   1.000
_cell.length_c   1.000
_cell.angle_alpha   90.00
_cell.angle_beta   90.00
_cell.angle_gamma   90.00
#
_symmetry.space_group_name_H-M   'P 1'
#
loop_
_entity.id
_entity.type
_entity.pdbx_description
1 polymer ?
#
loop_
_entity_poly.entity_id
_entity_poly.type
_entity_poly.pdbx_seq_one_letter_code
_entity_poly.pdbx_strand_id
1 'polypeptide(L)'
;MATPPRPFRRSTPAAFALLWALAASSSSAWASDFPTTAPPETDGRADGGAAEDPAHQGEAASAHEGTEHDSASDFGAEAPPPPGSLPPPSSALSPGADDGAQLGSLEHGVIGALQEGALDVGIAAQVVPPELLDQELRDRPAGESAPWLLSARVTPAGELWRIEVTAVPPGTSVRRVAVDVVEAERLEVRTMVLLRDVATIPTEPTEPPTAVAATESRAPRSAGRAVLALNTALLGGAIGVSLHQAGASEDDRLLYPLAALGVGIGLGASMLVADEWDITTDDAWFLSAGMVWPATSGVLLATSYDVRQEHSYLYGLAGTAAGVTLATIAVANNRVDDGGAALAHSGAAFGLGMGALAEGIVRGDLVNTPLAGMGYGAGVGVLAAGIAATQVETSSSRVLLVDLAALLGGLTGGALGTPLLLGDELDDTRRRLWFGSIALGTAAGALVGMLATSDDVPANEAAERSGLRRTPPLVERWSPHAGVIGMSQVGHETAPAFGAGVQGLW
;
A
#
# COMPACT_ATOMS: atom_id res chain seq x y z
N MET A 1 -25.61 56.05 0.05
CA MET A 1 -24.35 55.49 0.58
C MET A 1 -24.20 54.08 0.04
N ALA A 2 -23.10 53.75 -0.62
CA ALA A 2 -22.80 52.37 -0.99
C ALA A 2 -22.05 51.68 0.16
N THR A 3 -22.43 50.45 0.49
CA THR A 3 -21.64 49.58 1.36
C THR A 3 -20.35 49.18 0.65
N PRO A 4 -19.19 49.17 1.33
CA PRO A 4 -17.95 48.69 0.73
C PRO A 4 -18.05 47.18 0.44
N PRO A 5 -17.41 46.67 -0.63
CA PRO A 5 -17.31 45.23 -0.85
C PRO A 5 -16.56 44.57 0.32
N ARG A 6 -17.09 43.45 0.83
CA ARG A 6 -16.38 42.65 1.84
C ARG A 6 -15.10 42.08 1.21
N PRO A 7 -13.97 42.02 1.96
CA PRO A 7 -12.73 41.46 1.42
C PRO A 7 -12.93 39.99 1.06
N PHE A 8 -12.46 39.59 -0.13
CA PHE A 8 -12.48 38.21 -0.59
C PHE A 8 -11.63 37.35 0.36
N ARG A 9 -12.28 36.50 1.15
CA ARG A 9 -11.57 35.53 2.00
C ARG A 9 -11.07 34.40 1.11
N ARG A 10 -9.85 34.55 0.55
CA ARG A 10 -9.11 33.48 -0.15
C ARG A 10 -8.73 32.37 0.84
N SER A 11 -9.71 31.63 1.34
CA SER A 11 -9.48 30.35 2.00
C SER A 11 -9.32 29.28 0.92
N THR A 12 -8.11 28.75 0.78
CA THR A 12 -7.90 27.43 0.18
C THR A 12 -8.84 26.44 0.89
N PRO A 13 -9.78 25.79 0.19
CA PRO A 13 -10.83 25.03 0.85
C PRO A 13 -10.24 23.82 1.58
N ALA A 14 -10.86 23.42 2.70
CA ALA A 14 -10.38 22.28 3.50
C ALA A 14 -10.28 20.97 2.69
N ALA A 15 -11.09 20.82 1.63
CA ALA A 15 -10.98 19.71 0.69
C ALA A 15 -9.71 19.73 -0.18
N PHE A 16 -9.16 20.90 -0.52
CA PHE A 16 -7.83 20.99 -1.15
C PHE A 16 -6.76 20.58 -0.14
N ALA A 17 -6.85 21.02 1.12
CA ALA A 17 -5.97 20.55 2.19
C ALA A 17 -6.12 19.04 2.46
N LEU A 18 -7.31 18.46 2.27
CA LEU A 18 -7.56 17.02 2.40
C LEU A 18 -6.97 16.21 1.22
N LEU A 19 -7.11 16.69 -0.01
CA LEU A 19 -6.48 16.11 -1.21
C LEU A 19 -4.95 16.25 -1.16
N TRP A 20 -4.44 17.36 -0.64
CA TRP A 20 -3.01 17.56 -0.43
C TRP A 20 -2.48 16.74 0.76
N ALA A 21 -3.29 16.51 1.81
CA ALA A 21 -2.97 15.57 2.87
C ALA A 21 -3.00 14.11 2.40
N LEU A 22 -3.90 13.75 1.49
CA LEU A 22 -3.88 12.47 0.77
C LEU A 22 -2.57 12.33 -0.01
N ALA A 23 -2.24 13.28 -0.89
CA ALA A 23 -1.00 13.28 -1.67
C ALA A 23 0.29 13.32 -0.81
N ALA A 24 0.26 13.99 0.35
CA ALA A 24 1.37 13.99 1.29
C ALA A 24 1.47 12.66 2.07
N SER A 25 0.34 12.07 2.46
CA SER A 25 0.31 10.79 3.17
C SER A 25 0.81 9.64 2.30
N SER A 26 0.52 9.68 1.00
CA SER A 26 1.08 8.73 0.02
C SER A 26 2.59 8.87 -0.11
N SER A 27 3.15 10.08 -0.01
CA SER A 27 4.61 10.26 0.04
C SER A 27 5.25 9.94 1.40
N SER A 28 4.49 9.93 2.52
CA SER A 28 5.05 9.60 3.84
C SER A 28 5.09 8.10 4.14
N ALA A 29 4.17 7.30 3.55
CA ALA A 29 4.17 5.84 3.72
C ALA A 29 5.45 5.18 3.19
N TRP A 30 6.13 5.84 2.24
CA TRP A 30 7.39 5.42 1.65
C TRP A 30 8.61 5.53 2.59
N ALA A 31 8.48 6.24 3.72
CA ALA A 31 9.59 6.47 4.63
C ALA A 31 9.75 5.36 5.70
N SER A 32 8.79 4.44 5.84
CA SER A 32 8.84 3.39 6.88
C SER A 32 9.68 2.17 6.52
N ASP A 33 9.91 1.92 5.23
CA ASP A 33 10.53 0.67 4.76
C ASP A 33 12.06 0.79 4.54
N PHE A 34 12.67 1.87 5.06
CA PHE A 34 14.12 1.93 5.20
C PHE A 34 14.57 0.99 6.32
N PRO A 35 15.39 -0.05 6.04
CA PRO A 35 15.98 -0.85 7.09
C PRO A 35 16.98 0.01 7.87
N THR A 36 16.63 0.36 9.11
CA THR A 36 17.52 1.04 10.06
C THR A 36 18.61 0.07 10.54
N THR A 37 19.56 -0.22 9.66
CA THR A 37 20.81 -0.88 10.02
C THR A 37 21.60 0.05 10.94
N ALA A 38 21.45 -0.14 12.25
CA ALA A 38 22.35 0.45 13.22
C ALA A 38 23.80 0.08 12.85
N PRO A 39 24.76 1.02 12.87
CA PRO A 39 26.16 0.68 12.64
C PRO A 39 26.62 -0.32 13.71
N PRO A 40 27.43 -1.33 13.36
CA PRO A 40 27.86 -2.34 14.32
C PRO A 40 28.67 -1.70 15.46
N GLU A 41 28.33 -2.04 16.70
CA GLU A 41 29.08 -1.60 17.88
C GLU A 41 30.51 -2.14 17.81
N THR A 42 31.49 -1.26 17.62
CA THR A 42 32.90 -1.61 17.70
C THR A 42 33.34 -1.60 19.16
N ASP A 43 33.55 -2.79 19.70
CA ASP A 43 34.05 -3.01 21.06
C ASP A 43 35.31 -2.16 21.36
N GLY A 44 35.33 -1.55 22.55
CA GLY A 44 36.24 -0.44 22.83
C GLY A 44 37.70 -0.84 23.06
N ARG A 45 38.62 0.07 22.73
CA ARG A 45 39.96 0.10 23.32
C ARG A 45 40.33 1.52 23.72
N ALA A 46 40.65 1.72 25.00
CA ALA A 46 40.89 3.05 25.56
C ALA A 46 42.38 3.42 25.53
N ASP A 47 42.65 4.62 25.01
CA ASP A 47 43.81 5.49 25.24
C ASP A 47 43.33 6.93 24.90
N GLY A 48 43.58 8.01 25.65
CA GLY A 48 44.26 8.13 26.94
C GLY A 48 45.05 9.46 27.07
N GLY A 49 44.41 10.57 27.48
CA GLY A 49 45.16 11.79 27.85
C GLY A 49 44.39 13.13 27.82
N ALA A 50 44.69 14.01 28.80
CA ALA A 50 44.43 15.46 28.93
C ALA A 50 43.06 16.02 28.44
N ALA A 51 42.14 16.58 29.26
CA ALA A 51 42.24 17.53 30.38
C ALA A 51 42.60 18.99 30.01
N GLU A 52 41.60 19.88 30.02
CA GLU A 52 41.67 21.23 30.61
C GLU A 52 40.26 21.88 30.74
N ASP A 53 40.04 22.57 31.87
CA ASP A 53 38.85 23.30 32.36
C ASP A 53 39.33 24.11 33.60
N PRO A 54 38.76 25.24 34.08
CA PRO A 54 37.54 25.97 33.67
C PRO A 54 37.74 27.50 33.47
N ALA A 55 36.64 28.26 33.27
CA ALA A 55 36.16 29.28 34.25
C ALA A 55 35.11 30.28 33.71
N HIS A 56 33.98 30.38 34.44
CA HIS A 56 33.24 31.58 34.94
C HIS A 56 31.74 31.19 35.11
N GLN A 57 31.14 31.17 36.32
CA GLN A 57 30.69 32.32 37.16
C GLN A 57 29.73 33.27 36.41
N GLY A 58 28.55 33.71 36.88
CA GLY A 58 27.73 33.56 38.11
C GLY A 58 26.37 34.28 37.86
N GLU A 59 25.35 34.40 38.72
CA GLU A 59 24.99 33.98 40.10
C GLU A 59 23.43 33.97 40.20
N ALA A 60 22.76 33.17 41.05
CA ALA A 60 22.20 33.48 42.40
C ALA A 60 21.37 34.79 42.52
N ALA A 61 20.27 34.93 43.30
CA ALA A 61 19.38 34.06 44.13
C ALA A 61 17.93 34.67 44.05
N SER A 62 16.88 34.44 44.86
CA SER A 62 16.48 33.68 46.08
C SER A 62 14.93 33.59 46.05
N ALA A 63 14.16 32.61 46.57
CA ALA A 63 14.15 31.84 47.83
C ALA A 63 13.51 32.55 49.06
N HIS A 64 12.32 32.07 49.48
CA HIS A 64 11.64 32.09 50.81
C HIS A 64 10.61 30.92 50.73
N GLU A 65 10.51 29.97 51.68
CA GLU A 65 9.78 30.03 52.98
C GLU A 65 8.30 30.40 52.82
N GLY A 66 7.29 29.78 53.44
CA GLY A 66 7.13 28.79 54.53
C GLY A 66 5.69 29.00 55.07
N THR A 67 4.88 28.07 55.60
CA THR A 67 5.06 27.14 56.74
C THR A 67 3.93 26.06 56.77
N GLU A 68 3.91 25.18 57.78
CA GLU A 68 2.97 24.06 57.98
C GLU A 68 1.66 24.43 58.71
N HIS A 69 0.55 23.69 58.49
CA HIS A 69 -0.16 22.98 59.60
C HIS A 69 -1.28 21.98 59.16
N ASP A 70 -1.11 20.74 59.64
CA ASP A 70 -2.08 19.91 60.40
C ASP A 70 -3.30 19.15 59.78
N SER A 71 -3.35 17.85 60.13
CA SER A 71 -4.48 16.94 60.39
C SER A 71 -5.52 16.45 59.34
N ALA A 72 -5.44 15.13 59.08
CA ALA A 72 -6.50 14.10 59.27
C ALA A 72 -7.25 13.46 58.06
N SER A 73 -7.80 12.26 58.34
CA SER A 73 -8.65 11.36 57.52
C SER A 73 -8.03 10.61 56.33
N ASP A 74 -7.37 9.50 56.68
CA ASP A 74 -7.53 8.17 56.09
C ASP A 74 -8.73 7.94 55.14
N PHE A 75 -8.44 7.54 53.89
CA PHE A 75 -9.16 6.50 53.15
C PHE A 75 -8.29 6.00 51.98
N GLY A 76 -8.20 4.68 51.76
CA GLY A 76 -7.27 4.09 50.81
C GLY A 76 -7.71 4.11 49.33
N ALA A 77 -6.79 4.49 48.45
CA ALA A 77 -6.83 4.19 47.01
C ALA A 77 -5.39 3.98 46.50
N GLU A 78 -5.10 2.81 45.94
CA GLU A 78 -3.78 2.46 45.41
C GLU A 78 -3.58 3.13 44.04
N ALA A 79 -2.54 3.96 43.91
CA ALA A 79 -2.31 4.75 42.71
C ALA A 79 -1.69 3.91 41.58
N PRO A 80 -2.12 4.10 40.31
CA PRO A 80 -1.53 3.40 39.18
C PRO A 80 -0.05 3.81 38.98
N PRO A 81 0.84 2.89 38.57
CA PRO A 81 2.24 3.20 38.33
C PRO A 81 2.42 4.16 37.13
N PRO A 82 3.46 5.00 37.13
CA PRO A 82 3.72 5.94 36.03
C PRO A 82 4.15 5.20 34.75
N PRO A 83 3.77 5.67 33.56
CA PRO A 83 4.17 5.07 32.30
C PRO A 83 5.68 5.31 32.04
N GLY A 84 6.46 4.24 31.93
CA GLY A 84 7.88 4.33 31.55
C GLY A 84 8.79 3.14 31.88
N SER A 85 8.39 2.23 32.76
CA SER A 85 9.20 1.04 33.11
C SER A 85 8.97 -0.13 32.16
N LEU A 86 9.88 -0.32 31.20
CA LEU A 86 9.96 -1.56 30.42
C LEU A 86 10.35 -2.75 31.32
N PRO A 87 9.73 -3.94 31.18
CA PRO A 87 10.23 -5.16 31.81
C PRO A 87 11.55 -5.61 31.15
N PRO A 88 12.45 -6.29 31.88
CA PRO A 88 13.67 -6.87 31.29
C PRO A 88 13.34 -7.99 30.30
N PRO A 89 14.22 -8.27 29.32
CA PRO A 89 13.97 -9.29 28.30
C PRO A 89 13.83 -10.68 28.92
N SER A 90 12.81 -11.42 28.48
CA SER A 90 12.44 -12.73 29.03
C SER A 90 13.55 -13.77 28.83
N SER A 91 14.15 -14.21 29.93
CA SER A 91 14.95 -15.45 29.98
C SER A 91 14.11 -16.64 29.48
N ALA A 92 14.73 -17.54 28.72
CA ALA A 92 14.05 -18.72 28.22
C ALA A 92 13.45 -19.57 29.36
N LEU A 93 12.13 -19.78 29.31
CA LEU A 93 11.42 -20.65 30.24
C LEU A 93 11.70 -22.12 29.89
N SER A 94 12.23 -22.87 30.86
CA SER A 94 12.03 -24.32 30.88
C SER A 94 10.54 -24.61 31.08
N PRO A 95 9.96 -25.62 30.40
CA PRO A 95 8.56 -25.98 30.61
C PRO A 95 8.32 -26.41 32.06
N GLY A 96 7.21 -25.96 32.62
CA GLY A 96 6.77 -26.27 33.98
C GLY A 96 6.21 -27.68 34.12
N ALA A 97 6.08 -28.13 35.37
CA ALA A 97 5.42 -29.41 35.65
C ALA A 97 3.93 -29.40 35.28
N ASP A 98 3.29 -28.23 35.35
CA ASP A 98 1.88 -28.04 35.00
C ASP A 98 1.65 -28.13 33.48
N ASP A 99 2.57 -27.60 32.66
CA ASP A 99 2.52 -27.69 31.18
C ASP A 99 2.47 -29.15 30.70
N GLY A 100 3.23 -30.03 31.35
CA GLY A 100 3.27 -31.46 31.05
C GLY A 100 1.97 -32.19 31.41
N ALA A 101 1.32 -31.79 32.51
CA ALA A 101 0.01 -32.32 32.89
C ALA A 101 -1.10 -31.84 31.93
N GLN A 102 -1.02 -30.58 31.48
CA GLN A 102 -1.94 -30.04 30.48
C GLN A 102 -1.76 -30.72 29.11
N LEU A 103 -0.52 -30.86 28.64
CA LEU A 103 -0.20 -31.53 27.37
C LEU A 103 -0.78 -32.95 27.32
N GLY A 104 -0.54 -33.77 28.35
CA GLY A 104 -1.05 -35.15 28.38
C GLY A 104 -2.58 -35.27 28.38
N SER A 105 -3.30 -34.24 28.86
CA SER A 105 -4.76 -34.14 28.76
C SER A 105 -5.20 -33.80 27.32
N LEU A 106 -4.51 -32.85 26.68
CA LEU A 106 -4.79 -32.43 25.31
C LEU A 106 -4.47 -33.52 24.28
N GLU A 107 -3.38 -34.26 24.46
CA GLU A 107 -3.05 -35.43 23.63
C GLU A 107 -4.14 -36.52 23.72
N HIS A 108 -4.74 -36.74 24.89
CA HIS A 108 -5.85 -37.68 25.06
C HIS A 108 -7.10 -37.27 24.27
N GLY A 109 -7.49 -35.98 24.35
CA GLY A 109 -8.63 -35.44 23.58
C GLY A 109 -8.40 -35.54 22.08
N VAL A 110 -7.20 -35.17 21.61
CA VAL A 110 -6.79 -35.27 20.20
C VAL A 110 -6.80 -36.72 19.70
N ILE A 111 -6.35 -37.69 20.50
CA ILE A 111 -6.44 -39.12 20.15
C ILE A 111 -7.90 -39.59 20.04
N GLY A 112 -8.80 -39.11 20.91
CA GLY A 112 -10.24 -39.37 20.80
C GLY A 112 -10.83 -38.79 19.52
N ALA A 113 -10.54 -37.52 19.23
CA ALA A 113 -11.01 -36.82 18.04
C ALA A 113 -10.50 -37.45 16.72
N LEU A 114 -9.31 -38.06 16.70
CA LEU A 114 -8.86 -38.88 15.56
C LEU A 114 -9.70 -40.14 15.36
N GLN A 115 -10.12 -40.81 16.44
CA GLN A 115 -10.93 -42.03 16.35
C GLN A 115 -12.35 -41.73 15.88
N GLU A 116 -12.98 -40.67 16.42
CA GLU A 116 -14.30 -40.22 16.00
C GLU A 116 -14.30 -39.66 14.58
N GLY A 117 -13.35 -38.77 14.25
CA GLY A 117 -13.21 -38.21 12.91
C GLY A 117 -12.91 -39.25 11.82
N ALA A 118 -12.23 -40.36 12.15
CA ALA A 118 -12.02 -41.46 11.22
C ALA A 118 -13.33 -42.18 10.83
N LEU A 119 -14.25 -42.34 11.80
CA LEU A 119 -15.58 -42.91 11.57
C LEU A 119 -16.45 -41.98 10.74
N ASP A 120 -16.45 -40.67 11.04
CA ASP A 120 -17.19 -39.64 10.28
C ASP A 120 -16.72 -39.51 8.83
N VAL A 121 -15.41 -39.63 8.57
CA VAL A 121 -14.82 -39.63 7.23
C VAL A 121 -14.99 -41.00 6.52
N GLY A 122 -15.47 -42.02 7.25
CA GLY A 122 -15.76 -43.35 6.70
C GLY A 122 -14.52 -44.21 6.42
N ILE A 123 -13.39 -43.93 7.08
CA ILE A 123 -12.13 -44.67 6.90
C ILE A 123 -11.89 -45.67 8.02
N ALA A 124 -11.59 -46.92 7.66
CA ALA A 124 -11.07 -47.90 8.61
C ALA A 124 -9.65 -47.49 9.01
N ALA A 125 -9.44 -47.14 10.28
CA ALA A 125 -8.21 -46.54 10.77
C ALA A 125 -7.69 -47.19 12.07
N GLN A 126 -6.38 -47.13 12.25
CA GLN A 126 -5.63 -47.48 13.46
C GLN A 126 -4.89 -46.22 13.92
N VAL A 127 -5.24 -45.69 15.09
CA VAL A 127 -4.53 -44.55 15.69
C VAL A 127 -3.30 -45.07 16.45
N VAL A 128 -2.14 -44.47 16.19
CA VAL A 128 -0.82 -44.89 16.65
C VAL A 128 -0.09 -43.71 17.29
N PRO A 129 0.60 -43.88 18.44
CA PRO A 129 1.47 -42.84 19.00
C PRO A 129 2.54 -42.37 18.01
N PRO A 130 2.88 -41.07 17.93
CA PRO A 130 3.78 -40.53 16.92
C PRO A 130 5.21 -41.12 16.97
N GLU A 131 5.62 -41.68 18.11
CA GLU A 131 6.88 -42.39 18.32
C GLU A 131 6.89 -43.78 17.65
N LEU A 132 5.72 -44.40 17.51
CA LEU A 132 5.55 -45.76 16.99
C LEU A 132 5.09 -45.81 15.52
N LEU A 133 4.60 -44.69 14.96
CA LEU A 133 4.16 -44.59 13.56
C LEU A 133 5.23 -45.11 12.58
N ASP A 134 6.49 -44.82 12.86
CA ASP A 134 7.65 -45.27 12.09
C ASP A 134 7.83 -46.80 12.08
N GLN A 135 7.49 -47.45 13.20
CA GLN A 135 7.57 -48.90 13.36
C GLN A 135 6.34 -49.61 12.77
N GLU A 136 5.14 -49.18 13.14
CA GLU A 136 3.89 -49.71 12.59
C GLU A 136 3.86 -49.62 11.06
N LEU A 137 4.43 -48.56 10.45
CA LEU A 137 4.54 -48.44 9.00
C LEU A 137 5.49 -49.47 8.36
N ARG A 138 6.50 -49.96 9.09
CA ARG A 138 7.43 -51.02 8.63
C ARG A 138 6.85 -52.42 8.84
N ASP A 139 6.12 -52.61 9.94
CA ASP A 139 5.53 -53.89 10.33
C ASP A 139 4.15 -54.14 9.66
N ARG A 140 3.60 -53.13 8.97
CA ARG A 140 2.30 -53.16 8.26
C ARG A 140 2.24 -54.26 7.18
N PRO A 141 1.16 -55.06 7.11
CA PRO A 141 0.98 -56.02 6.02
C PRO A 141 0.76 -55.30 4.67
N ALA A 142 1.47 -55.75 3.63
CA ALA A 142 1.37 -55.19 2.29
C ALA A 142 0.03 -55.57 1.62
N GLY A 143 -0.88 -54.60 1.49
CA GLY A 143 -2.14 -54.74 0.76
C GLY A 143 -3.05 -53.52 0.84
N GLU A 144 -3.98 -53.42 -0.10
CA GLU A 144 -4.98 -52.34 -0.17
C GLU A 144 -6.06 -52.44 0.93
N SER A 145 -6.17 -53.60 1.58
CA SER A 145 -7.15 -53.86 2.66
C SER A 145 -6.64 -53.51 4.08
N ALA A 146 -5.45 -52.90 4.21
CA ALA A 146 -4.92 -52.48 5.51
C ALA A 146 -5.64 -51.22 6.03
N PRO A 147 -5.90 -51.07 7.35
CA PRO A 147 -6.43 -49.83 7.89
C PRO A 147 -5.45 -48.67 7.69
N TRP A 148 -5.98 -47.45 7.57
CA TRP A 148 -5.18 -46.22 7.59
C TRP A 148 -4.40 -46.13 8.90
N LEU A 149 -3.09 -45.84 8.83
CA LEU A 149 -2.35 -45.48 10.05
C LEU A 149 -2.55 -43.99 10.29
N LEU A 150 -3.10 -43.62 11.44
CA LEU A 150 -3.28 -42.24 11.87
C LEU A 150 -2.40 -41.95 13.09
N SER A 151 -1.91 -40.72 13.20
CA SER A 151 -1.19 -40.25 14.37
C SER A 151 -1.38 -38.75 14.53
N ALA A 152 -1.27 -38.25 15.75
CA ALA A 152 -1.19 -36.82 16.00
C ALA A 152 -0.16 -36.51 17.07
N ARG A 153 0.42 -35.32 16.98
CA ARG A 153 1.36 -34.75 17.94
C ARG A 153 0.88 -33.34 18.32
N VAL A 154 0.90 -33.05 19.61
CA VAL A 154 0.61 -31.72 20.16
C VAL A 154 1.91 -31.13 20.70
N THR A 155 2.15 -29.84 20.47
CA THR A 155 3.34 -29.12 20.95
C THR A 155 3.00 -27.69 21.36
N PRO A 156 3.62 -27.13 22.41
CA PRO A 156 3.38 -25.74 22.81
C PRO A 156 3.95 -24.77 21.76
N ALA A 157 3.22 -23.70 21.48
CA ALA A 157 3.51 -22.69 20.46
C ALA A 157 3.22 -21.28 20.98
N GLY A 158 3.86 -20.91 22.11
CA GLY A 158 3.52 -19.71 22.88
C GLY A 158 2.27 -19.95 23.73
N GLU A 159 1.32 -19.03 23.66
CA GLU A 159 0.00 -19.16 24.33
C GLU A 159 -0.97 -20.11 23.58
N LEU A 160 -0.55 -20.63 22.43
CA LEU A 160 -1.33 -21.53 21.58
C LEU A 160 -0.67 -22.92 21.49
N TRP A 161 -1.40 -23.90 20.96
CA TRP A 161 -0.94 -25.26 20.75
C TRP A 161 -0.82 -25.57 19.26
N ARG A 162 0.36 -26.00 18.83
CA ARG A 162 0.55 -26.58 17.50
C ARG A 162 0.08 -28.04 17.53
N ILE A 163 -0.80 -28.39 16.61
CA ILE A 163 -1.21 -29.77 16.32
C ILE A 163 -0.68 -30.19 14.94
N GLU A 164 -0.11 -31.38 14.88
CA GLU A 164 0.32 -32.07 13.66
C GLU A 164 -0.48 -33.37 13.53
N VAL A 165 -1.25 -33.53 12.46
CA VAL A 165 -2.01 -34.76 12.14
C VAL A 165 -1.34 -35.44 10.95
N THR A 166 -0.93 -36.69 11.13
CA THR A 166 -0.35 -37.55 10.08
C THR A 166 -1.29 -38.71 9.76
N ALA A 167 -1.48 -39.00 8.47
CA ALA A 167 -2.17 -40.19 7.99
C ALA A 167 -1.37 -40.93 6.91
N VAL A 168 -1.50 -42.26 6.86
CA VAL A 168 -0.90 -43.11 5.82
C VAL A 168 -1.97 -44.02 5.18
N PRO A 169 -2.35 -43.78 3.91
CA PRO A 169 -3.36 -44.57 3.21
C PRO A 169 -3.00 -46.07 3.09
N PRO A 170 -3.98 -46.98 2.96
CA PRO A 170 -3.76 -48.38 2.57
C PRO A 170 -2.82 -48.54 1.38
N GLY A 171 -2.05 -49.63 1.34
CA GLY A 171 -1.13 -49.95 0.23
C GLY A 171 0.05 -49.00 0.02
N THR A 172 0.14 -47.87 0.74
CA THR A 172 1.18 -46.84 0.53
C THR A 172 2.10 -46.67 1.74
N SER A 173 3.32 -46.19 1.47
CA SER A 173 4.26 -45.63 2.45
C SER A 173 4.22 -44.10 2.53
N VAL A 174 3.34 -43.46 1.74
CA VAL A 174 3.26 -42.00 1.60
C VAL A 174 2.55 -41.41 2.81
N ARG A 175 3.31 -40.71 3.65
CA ARG A 175 2.75 -39.92 4.77
C ARG A 175 2.12 -38.66 4.22
N ARG A 176 0.90 -38.38 4.65
CA ARG A 176 0.21 -37.12 4.46
C ARG A 176 0.15 -36.43 5.81
N VAL A 177 0.56 -35.17 5.88
CA VAL A 177 0.67 -34.41 7.14
C VAL A 177 -0.02 -33.07 6.96
N ALA A 178 -0.83 -32.67 7.94
CA ALA A 178 -1.34 -31.31 8.06
C ALA A 178 -1.07 -30.77 9.46
N VAL A 179 -0.72 -29.50 9.55
CA VAL A 179 -0.32 -28.81 10.78
C VAL A 179 -1.14 -27.55 10.95
N ASP A 180 -1.55 -27.23 12.17
CA ASP A 180 -2.14 -25.93 12.51
C ASP A 180 -1.75 -25.48 13.93
N VAL A 181 -2.05 -24.23 14.28
CA VAL A 181 -1.82 -23.65 15.60
C VAL A 181 -3.14 -23.07 16.14
N VAL A 182 -3.62 -23.59 17.27
CA VAL A 182 -4.95 -23.27 17.80
C VAL A 182 -4.97 -23.07 19.31
N GLU A 183 -6.02 -22.39 19.78
CA GLU A 183 -6.41 -22.33 21.19
C GLU A 183 -6.74 -23.75 21.72
N ALA A 184 -6.43 -24.03 22.99
CA ALA A 184 -6.60 -25.36 23.58
C ALA A 184 -8.05 -25.90 23.44
N GLU A 185 -9.04 -25.02 23.61
CA GLU A 185 -10.47 -25.34 23.49
C GLU A 185 -10.92 -25.78 22.09
N ARG A 186 -10.09 -25.57 21.05
CA ARG A 186 -10.42 -25.91 19.65
C ARG A 186 -9.63 -27.10 19.10
N LEU A 187 -8.74 -27.71 19.89
CA LEU A 187 -7.87 -28.79 19.43
C LEU A 187 -8.65 -30.00 18.87
N GLU A 188 -9.67 -30.49 19.57
CA GLU A 188 -10.46 -31.66 19.14
C GLU A 188 -11.18 -31.39 17.81
N VAL A 189 -11.95 -30.30 17.73
CA VAL A 189 -12.65 -29.87 16.52
C VAL A 189 -11.68 -29.69 15.35
N ARG A 190 -10.51 -29.08 15.59
CA ARG A 190 -9.52 -28.88 14.53
C ARG A 190 -8.84 -30.19 14.11
N THR A 191 -8.65 -31.14 15.03
CA THR A 191 -8.16 -32.49 14.73
C THR A 191 -9.03 -33.18 13.69
N MET A 192 -10.36 -33.14 13.87
CA MET A 192 -11.31 -33.75 12.93
C MET A 192 -11.27 -33.08 11.55
N VAL A 193 -11.13 -31.75 11.49
CA VAL A 193 -10.98 -31.01 10.23
C VAL A 193 -9.67 -31.38 9.52
N LEU A 194 -8.53 -31.34 10.22
CA LEU A 194 -7.23 -31.71 9.65
C LEU A 194 -7.22 -33.16 9.17
N LEU A 195 -7.82 -34.09 9.92
CA LEU A 195 -7.96 -35.49 9.50
C LEU A 195 -8.78 -35.62 8.21
N ARG A 196 -9.90 -34.90 8.09
CA ARG A 196 -10.72 -34.86 6.87
C ARG A 196 -9.93 -34.30 5.68
N ASP A 197 -9.23 -33.19 5.86
CA ASP A 197 -8.44 -32.56 4.80
C ASP A 197 -7.32 -33.50 4.32
N VAL A 198 -6.61 -34.15 5.26
CA VAL A 198 -5.55 -35.13 4.97
C VAL A 198 -6.08 -36.39 4.28
N ALA A 199 -7.28 -36.86 4.64
CA ALA A 199 -7.90 -38.04 4.04
C ALA A 199 -8.38 -37.80 2.60
N THR A 200 -8.87 -36.61 2.26
CA THR A 200 -9.48 -36.31 0.94
C THR A 200 -8.48 -36.01 -0.18
N ILE A 201 -7.18 -35.86 0.11
CA ILE A 201 -6.14 -35.65 -0.91
C ILE A 201 -6.12 -36.85 -1.91
N PRO A 202 -6.03 -36.62 -3.25
CA PRO A 202 -5.87 -37.68 -4.23
C PRO A 202 -4.53 -38.44 -4.12
N THR A 203 -4.52 -39.73 -4.47
CA THR A 203 -3.33 -40.60 -4.34
C THR A 203 -2.55 -40.69 -5.66
N GLU A 204 -2.08 -39.56 -6.19
CA GLU A 204 -1.12 -39.57 -7.31
C GLU A 204 0.32 -39.60 -6.80
N PRO A 205 1.24 -40.33 -7.46
CA PRO A 205 2.63 -40.49 -7.00
C PRO A 205 3.50 -39.28 -7.38
N THR A 206 3.40 -38.20 -6.60
CA THR A 206 4.26 -37.02 -6.76
C THR A 206 5.69 -37.30 -6.29
N GLU A 207 6.66 -36.77 -7.03
CA GLU A 207 8.10 -36.77 -6.73
C GLU A 207 8.38 -36.16 -5.32
N PRO A 208 9.38 -36.65 -4.54
CA PRO A 208 9.54 -36.24 -3.13
C PRO A 208 9.67 -34.72 -2.98
N PRO A 209 8.77 -34.07 -2.22
CA PRO A 209 8.71 -32.62 -2.20
C PRO A 209 9.92 -32.03 -1.46
N THR A 210 10.66 -31.15 -2.15
CA THR A 210 11.59 -30.24 -1.50
C THR A 210 10.81 -29.36 -0.53
N ALA A 211 11.01 -29.60 0.77
CA ALA A 211 10.51 -28.80 1.90
C ALA A 211 9.14 -28.14 1.67
N VAL A 212 8.06 -28.93 1.78
CA VAL A 212 6.67 -28.42 1.68
C VAL A 212 6.54 -27.21 2.59
N ALA A 213 6.19 -26.07 2.00
CA ALA A 213 6.00 -24.81 2.72
C ALA A 213 4.96 -24.99 3.85
N ALA A 214 5.11 -24.23 4.92
CA ALA A 214 4.17 -24.26 6.04
C ALA A 214 2.73 -24.08 5.53
N THR A 215 1.82 -24.96 5.96
CA THR A 215 0.41 -24.91 5.57
C THR A 215 -0.12 -23.51 5.83
N GLU A 216 -0.72 -22.89 4.82
CA GLU A 216 -1.09 -21.48 4.87
C GLU A 216 -2.10 -21.23 6.00
N SER A 217 -1.63 -20.61 7.09
CA SER A 217 -2.46 -19.64 7.80
C SER A 217 -2.97 -18.68 6.73
N ARG A 218 -4.27 -18.76 6.44
CA ARG A 218 -4.90 -18.17 5.25
C ARG A 218 -4.55 -16.69 5.17
N ALA A 219 -3.55 -16.38 4.35
CA ALA A 219 -3.05 -15.03 4.19
C ALA A 219 -4.20 -14.10 3.78
N PRO A 220 -4.18 -12.81 4.19
CA PRO A 220 -5.15 -11.86 3.69
C PRO A 220 -5.10 -11.88 2.16
N ARG A 221 -6.20 -12.32 1.53
CA ARG A 221 -6.34 -12.54 0.07
C ARG A 221 -5.99 -11.34 -0.80
N SER A 222 -5.89 -10.18 -0.18
CA SER A 222 -5.37 -8.94 -0.71
C SER A 222 -4.45 -8.36 0.36
N ALA A 223 -3.14 -8.32 0.09
CA ALA A 223 -2.19 -7.63 0.96
C ALA A 223 -2.49 -6.11 1.01
N GLY A 224 -2.93 -5.56 -0.12
CA GLY A 224 -3.31 -4.15 -0.25
C GLY A 224 -4.62 -3.76 0.43
N ARG A 225 -5.38 -4.70 1.03
CA ARG A 225 -6.73 -4.44 1.57
C ARG A 225 -6.79 -3.26 2.53
N ALA A 226 -5.78 -3.09 3.38
CA ALA A 226 -5.70 -1.96 4.31
C ALA A 226 -5.47 -0.61 3.59
N VAL A 227 -4.59 -0.58 2.59
CA VAL A 227 -4.30 0.61 1.78
C VAL A 227 -5.52 0.97 0.92
N LEU A 228 -6.15 -0.02 0.28
CA LEU A 228 -7.37 0.17 -0.49
C LEU A 228 -8.48 0.74 0.39
N ALA A 229 -8.72 0.13 1.56
CA ALA A 229 -9.76 0.56 2.49
C ALA A 229 -9.54 1.97 3.05
N LEU A 230 -8.30 2.37 3.34
CA LEU A 230 -7.98 3.74 3.73
C LEU A 230 -8.29 4.74 2.61
N ASN A 231 -7.88 4.43 1.38
CA ASN A 231 -8.10 5.31 0.23
C ASN A 231 -9.59 5.42 -0.14
N THR A 232 -10.35 4.32 -0.14
CA THR A 232 -11.80 4.34 -0.42
C THR A 232 -12.59 4.99 0.71
N ALA A 233 -12.19 4.81 1.98
CA ALA A 233 -12.77 5.52 3.12
C ALA A 233 -12.62 7.04 2.96
N LEU A 234 -11.40 7.51 2.67
CA LEU A 234 -11.11 8.94 2.51
C LEU A 234 -11.81 9.53 1.28
N LEU A 235 -11.84 8.81 0.15
CA LEU A 235 -12.65 9.20 -1.01
C LEU A 235 -14.15 9.24 -0.67
N GLY A 236 -14.65 8.22 0.02
CA GLY A 236 -16.04 8.15 0.45
C GLY A 236 -16.44 9.33 1.32
N GLY A 237 -15.61 9.68 2.31
CA GLY A 237 -15.77 10.89 3.11
C GLY A 237 -15.77 12.17 2.28
N ALA A 238 -14.85 12.29 1.31
CA ALA A 238 -14.80 13.42 0.39
C ALA A 238 -16.05 13.49 -0.52
N ILE A 239 -16.61 12.36 -0.96
CA ILE A 239 -17.90 12.29 -1.66
C ILE A 239 -19.02 12.80 -0.76
N GLY A 240 -19.09 12.35 0.49
CA GLY A 240 -20.10 12.81 1.46
C GLY A 240 -20.06 14.33 1.72
N VAL A 241 -18.86 14.87 1.91
CA VAL A 241 -18.61 16.32 2.05
C VAL A 241 -18.92 17.09 0.76
N SER A 242 -18.70 16.48 -0.41
CA SER A 242 -19.05 17.07 -1.72
C SER A 242 -20.57 17.11 -1.93
N LEU A 243 -21.30 16.06 -1.55
CA LEU A 243 -22.77 16.03 -1.60
C LEU A 243 -23.39 17.06 -0.66
N HIS A 244 -22.80 17.28 0.52
CA HIS A 244 -23.23 18.33 1.43
C HIS A 244 -23.04 19.73 0.80
N GLN A 245 -21.86 20.04 0.28
CA GLN A 245 -21.56 21.35 -0.34
C GLN A 245 -22.27 21.60 -1.68
N ALA A 246 -22.68 20.55 -2.40
CA ALA A 246 -23.51 20.66 -3.60
C ALA A 246 -25.03 20.73 -3.29
N GLY A 247 -25.42 20.46 -2.04
CA GLY A 247 -26.81 20.49 -1.58
C GLY A 247 -27.25 21.89 -1.18
N ALA A 248 -28.51 22.25 -1.47
CA ALA A 248 -29.10 23.54 -1.09
C ALA A 248 -29.49 23.64 0.41
N SER A 249 -28.75 22.98 1.29
CA SER A 249 -29.04 22.88 2.73
C SER A 249 -27.83 23.27 3.57
N GLU A 250 -27.86 24.50 4.11
CA GLU A 250 -26.83 25.08 4.98
C GLU A 250 -26.84 24.50 6.42
N ASP A 251 -27.35 23.27 6.63
CA ASP A 251 -27.33 22.63 7.95
C ASP A 251 -26.05 21.81 8.13
N ASP A 252 -25.04 22.43 8.76
CA ASP A 252 -23.75 21.82 9.15
C ASP A 252 -23.91 20.47 9.89
N ARG A 253 -25.06 20.21 10.52
CA ARG A 253 -25.36 18.94 11.19
C ARG A 253 -25.40 17.76 10.24
N LEU A 254 -25.61 17.99 8.94
CA LEU A 254 -25.60 16.96 7.90
C LEU A 254 -24.19 16.63 7.41
N LEU A 255 -23.19 17.50 7.65
CA LEU A 255 -21.81 17.29 7.19
C LEU A 255 -21.21 16.00 7.75
N TYR A 256 -21.20 15.84 9.09
CA TYR A 256 -20.60 14.66 9.72
C TYR A 256 -21.35 13.36 9.39
N PRO A 257 -22.70 13.27 9.40
CA PRO A 257 -23.43 12.09 8.94
C PRO A 257 -23.17 11.75 7.47
N LEU A 258 -23.13 12.72 6.56
CA LEU A 258 -22.86 12.47 5.14
C LEU A 258 -21.41 12.00 4.90
N ALA A 259 -20.44 12.61 5.59
CA ALA A 259 -19.05 12.17 5.57
C ALA A 259 -18.89 10.75 6.12
N ALA A 260 -19.51 10.44 7.26
CA ALA A 260 -19.45 9.12 7.89
C ALA A 260 -20.17 8.04 7.06
N LEU A 261 -21.32 8.36 6.45
CA LEU A 261 -22.02 7.49 5.49
C LEU A 261 -21.11 7.19 4.28
N GLY A 262 -20.46 8.23 3.74
CA GLY A 262 -19.51 8.10 2.65
C GLY A 262 -18.32 7.21 2.99
N VAL A 263 -17.68 7.43 4.16
CA VAL A 263 -16.62 6.57 4.71
C VAL A 263 -17.09 5.11 4.82
N GLY A 264 -18.29 4.87 5.37
CA GLY A 264 -18.85 3.52 5.52
C GLY A 264 -19.08 2.81 4.18
N ILE A 265 -19.58 3.54 3.17
CA ILE A 265 -19.75 3.02 1.80
C ILE A 265 -18.38 2.71 1.18
N GLY A 266 -17.39 3.59 1.35
CA GLY A 266 -16.02 3.39 0.87
C GLY A 266 -15.35 2.14 1.46
N LEU A 267 -15.44 1.98 2.78
CA LEU A 267 -14.97 0.78 3.49
C LEU A 267 -15.68 -0.48 3.00
N GLY A 268 -17.02 -0.48 2.94
CA GLY A 268 -17.80 -1.61 2.46
C GLY A 268 -17.43 -2.03 1.03
N ALA A 269 -17.27 -1.07 0.13
CA ALA A 269 -16.83 -1.30 -1.24
C ALA A 269 -15.42 -1.91 -1.32
N SER A 270 -14.46 -1.38 -0.54
CA SER A 270 -13.10 -1.94 -0.52
C SER A 270 -13.01 -3.35 0.04
N MET A 271 -13.83 -3.70 1.04
CA MET A 271 -13.84 -5.07 1.58
C MET A 271 -14.41 -6.05 0.55
N LEU A 272 -15.50 -5.67 -0.15
CA LEU A 272 -16.04 -6.48 -1.24
C LEU A 272 -15.02 -6.67 -2.38
N VAL A 273 -14.33 -5.60 -2.80
CA VAL A 273 -13.29 -5.67 -3.84
C VAL A 273 -12.11 -6.53 -3.40
N ALA A 274 -11.65 -6.42 -2.15
CA ALA A 274 -10.49 -7.16 -1.64
C ALA A 274 -10.77 -8.61 -1.21
N ASP A 275 -12.05 -9.00 -1.07
CA ASP A 275 -12.44 -10.40 -0.84
C ASP A 275 -12.69 -11.16 -2.17
N GLU A 276 -13.05 -10.43 -3.24
CA GLU A 276 -13.30 -10.93 -4.61
C GLU A 276 -12.04 -10.89 -5.51
N TRP A 277 -11.18 -9.86 -5.39
CA TRP A 277 -9.96 -9.66 -6.18
C TRP A 277 -8.70 -9.70 -5.31
N ASP A 278 -7.66 -10.39 -5.79
CA ASP A 278 -6.31 -10.38 -5.21
C ASP A 278 -5.62 -9.04 -5.53
N ILE A 279 -5.90 -8.03 -4.69
CA ILE A 279 -5.32 -6.69 -4.78
C ILE A 279 -4.03 -6.64 -3.95
N THR A 280 -2.89 -6.45 -4.61
CA THR A 280 -1.60 -6.22 -3.93
C THR A 280 -1.53 -4.82 -3.32
N THR A 281 -0.52 -4.56 -2.49
CA THR A 281 -0.25 -3.21 -1.97
C THR A 281 -0.01 -2.21 -3.10
N ASP A 282 0.71 -2.66 -4.12
CA ASP A 282 1.12 -1.95 -5.32
C ASP A 282 -0.11 -1.58 -6.16
N ASP A 283 -1.00 -2.55 -6.43
CA ASP A 283 -2.29 -2.32 -7.11
C ASP A 283 -3.16 -1.32 -6.32
N ALA A 284 -3.20 -1.41 -4.99
CA ALA A 284 -3.93 -0.46 -4.15
C ALA A 284 -3.35 0.96 -4.19
N TRP A 285 -2.02 1.10 -4.30
CA TRP A 285 -1.37 2.40 -4.50
C TRP A 285 -1.61 2.98 -5.89
N PHE A 286 -1.60 2.16 -6.93
CA PHE A 286 -1.92 2.56 -8.29
C PHE A 286 -3.38 2.97 -8.44
N LEU A 287 -4.31 2.25 -7.81
CA LEU A 287 -5.72 2.64 -7.71
C LEU A 287 -5.87 4.00 -6.99
N SER A 288 -5.11 4.25 -5.91
CA SER A 288 -5.07 5.56 -5.26
C SER A 288 -4.59 6.68 -6.19
N ALA A 289 -3.59 6.44 -7.05
CA ALA A 289 -3.19 7.41 -8.06
C ALA A 289 -4.35 7.77 -9.01
N GLY A 290 -5.09 6.75 -9.47
CA GLY A 290 -6.31 6.90 -10.27
C GLY A 290 -7.46 7.59 -9.53
N MET A 291 -7.47 7.58 -8.19
CA MET A 291 -8.47 8.29 -7.38
C MET A 291 -8.13 9.76 -7.21
N VAL A 292 -6.92 10.06 -6.70
CA VAL A 292 -6.55 11.37 -6.15
C VAL A 292 -6.14 12.38 -7.23
N TRP A 293 -5.35 11.97 -8.22
CA TRP A 293 -4.85 12.90 -9.24
C TRP A 293 -5.92 13.35 -10.24
N PRO A 294 -6.81 12.46 -10.73
CA PRO A 294 -7.98 12.88 -11.51
C PRO A 294 -8.97 13.73 -10.71
N ALA A 295 -9.16 13.48 -9.41
CA ALA A 295 -9.95 14.36 -8.54
C ALA A 295 -9.36 15.78 -8.50
N THR A 296 -8.05 15.85 -8.24
CA THR A 296 -7.29 17.10 -8.15
C THR A 296 -7.32 17.86 -9.47
N SER A 297 -7.15 17.15 -10.60
CA SER A 297 -7.30 17.69 -11.96
C SER A 297 -8.67 18.33 -12.16
N GLY A 298 -9.76 17.62 -11.84
CA GLY A 298 -11.14 18.10 -12.00
C GLY A 298 -11.43 19.36 -11.16
N VAL A 299 -11.03 19.37 -9.88
CA VAL A 299 -11.22 20.53 -8.99
C VAL A 299 -10.39 21.74 -9.46
N LEU A 300 -9.13 21.53 -9.86
CA LEU A 300 -8.26 22.59 -10.36
C LEU A 300 -8.80 23.21 -11.65
N LEU A 301 -9.23 22.39 -12.61
CA LEU A 301 -9.82 22.85 -13.86
C LEU A 301 -11.12 23.64 -13.61
N ALA A 302 -12.05 23.12 -12.81
CA ALA A 302 -13.28 23.83 -12.47
C ALA A 302 -13.01 25.19 -11.79
N THR A 303 -12.06 25.23 -10.85
CA THR A 303 -11.63 26.47 -10.20
C THR A 303 -10.99 27.45 -11.19
N SER A 304 -10.23 26.96 -12.17
CA SER A 304 -9.60 27.80 -13.21
C SER A 304 -10.58 28.44 -14.19
N TYR A 305 -11.79 27.87 -14.33
CA TYR A 305 -12.89 28.40 -15.15
C TYR A 305 -13.95 29.16 -14.33
N ASP A 306 -13.62 29.55 -13.08
CA ASP A 306 -14.49 30.28 -12.15
C ASP A 306 -15.86 29.61 -11.91
N VAL A 307 -15.87 28.27 -11.94
CA VAL A 307 -17.05 27.47 -11.57
C VAL A 307 -17.33 27.66 -10.08
N ARG A 308 -18.59 27.97 -9.73
CA ARG A 308 -19.06 28.09 -8.33
C ARG A 308 -18.55 26.93 -7.48
N GLN A 309 -18.03 27.21 -6.28
CA GLN A 309 -17.38 26.20 -5.42
C GLN A 309 -18.30 25.01 -5.10
N GLU A 310 -19.60 25.23 -4.93
CA GLU A 310 -20.62 24.18 -4.77
C GLU A 310 -20.69 23.17 -5.94
N HIS A 311 -20.19 23.54 -7.13
CA HIS A 311 -20.14 22.70 -8.32
C HIS A 311 -18.72 22.21 -8.67
N SER A 312 -17.65 22.87 -8.19
CA SER A 312 -16.28 22.45 -8.54
C SER A 312 -15.94 21.05 -8.02
N TYR A 313 -16.55 20.64 -6.91
CA TYR A 313 -16.50 19.26 -6.41
C TYR A 313 -17.05 18.23 -7.39
N LEU A 314 -18.09 18.56 -8.16
CA LEU A 314 -18.68 17.62 -9.13
C LEU A 314 -17.70 17.30 -10.27
N TYR A 315 -16.85 18.25 -10.66
CA TYR A 315 -15.75 17.99 -11.61
C TYR A 315 -14.65 17.12 -10.98
N GLY A 316 -14.37 17.30 -9.68
CA GLY A 316 -13.52 16.38 -8.92
C GLY A 316 -14.06 14.95 -8.94
N LEU A 317 -15.35 14.77 -8.62
CA LEU A 317 -16.01 13.46 -8.63
C LEU A 317 -16.03 12.83 -10.03
N ALA A 318 -16.30 13.61 -11.08
CA ALA A 318 -16.22 13.12 -12.47
C ALA A 318 -14.79 12.69 -12.84
N GLY A 319 -13.78 13.46 -12.39
CA GLY A 319 -12.37 13.11 -12.52
C GLY A 319 -12.05 11.77 -11.84
N THR A 320 -12.38 11.63 -10.55
CA THR A 320 -12.21 10.37 -9.81
C THR A 320 -12.91 9.20 -10.48
N ALA A 321 -14.16 9.36 -10.93
CA ALA A 321 -14.93 8.27 -11.54
C ALA A 321 -14.29 7.78 -12.85
N ALA A 322 -13.77 8.69 -13.68
CA ALA A 322 -13.01 8.34 -14.87
C ALA A 322 -11.66 7.68 -14.51
N GLY A 323 -10.95 8.26 -13.55
CA GLY A 323 -9.64 7.78 -13.09
C GLY A 323 -9.66 6.40 -12.47
N VAL A 324 -10.59 6.14 -11.55
CA VAL A 324 -10.83 4.82 -10.95
C VAL A 324 -11.22 3.80 -12.02
N THR A 325 -12.11 4.16 -12.95
CA THR A 325 -12.49 3.27 -14.05
C THR A 325 -11.26 2.86 -14.88
N LEU A 326 -10.40 3.80 -15.23
CA LEU A 326 -9.18 3.52 -15.99
C LEU A 326 -8.14 2.72 -15.17
N ALA A 327 -7.93 3.05 -13.91
CA ALA A 327 -6.99 2.33 -13.05
C ALA A 327 -7.45 0.89 -12.75
N THR A 328 -8.75 0.68 -12.51
CA THR A 328 -9.36 -0.66 -12.41
C THR A 328 -9.22 -1.45 -13.70
N ILE A 329 -9.40 -0.82 -14.88
CA ILE A 329 -9.18 -1.49 -16.17
C ILE A 329 -7.70 -1.89 -16.34
N ALA A 330 -6.76 -1.05 -15.91
CA ALA A 330 -5.33 -1.37 -15.97
C ALA A 330 -4.98 -2.57 -15.06
N VAL A 331 -5.34 -2.51 -13.78
CA VAL A 331 -5.10 -3.57 -12.77
C VAL A 331 -5.81 -4.89 -13.14
N ALA A 332 -7.02 -4.83 -13.70
CA ALA A 332 -7.75 -6.03 -14.13
C ALA A 332 -7.14 -6.73 -15.37
N ASN A 333 -6.21 -6.09 -16.08
CA ASN A 333 -5.54 -6.65 -17.26
C ASN A 333 -4.02 -6.86 -17.07
N ASN A 334 -3.38 -6.16 -16.15
CA ASN A 334 -1.95 -6.21 -15.87
C ASN A 334 -1.75 -6.03 -14.36
N ARG A 335 -0.88 -6.80 -13.70
CA ARG A 335 -0.39 -6.44 -12.37
C ARG A 335 0.50 -5.21 -12.47
N VAL A 336 0.34 -4.27 -11.55
CA VAL A 336 1.23 -3.12 -11.42
C VAL A 336 2.21 -3.40 -10.28
N ASP A 337 3.50 -3.14 -10.50
CA ASP A 337 4.53 -3.22 -9.46
C ASP A 337 4.63 -1.90 -8.67
N ASP A 338 5.24 -1.95 -7.49
CA ASP A 338 5.46 -0.79 -6.62
C ASP A 338 6.05 0.41 -7.39
N GLY A 339 7.00 0.17 -8.29
CA GLY A 339 7.58 1.21 -9.14
C GLY A 339 6.64 1.75 -10.23
N GLY A 340 5.72 0.94 -10.76
CA GLY A 340 4.62 1.40 -11.63
C GLY A 340 3.58 2.22 -10.87
N ALA A 341 3.26 1.84 -9.62
CA ALA A 341 2.42 2.62 -8.72
C ALA A 341 3.09 3.97 -8.38
N ALA A 342 4.40 3.95 -8.10
CA ALA A 342 5.23 5.13 -7.94
C ALA A 342 5.21 6.03 -9.17
N LEU A 343 5.42 5.46 -10.36
CA LEU A 343 5.45 6.17 -11.63
C LEU A 343 4.12 6.88 -11.90
N ALA A 344 2.98 6.26 -11.56
CA ALA A 344 1.67 6.89 -11.68
C ALA A 344 1.49 8.12 -10.77
N HIS A 345 2.00 8.09 -9.53
CA HIS A 345 1.99 9.25 -8.62
C HIS A 345 3.02 10.32 -9.02
N SER A 346 4.26 9.91 -9.31
CA SER A 346 5.37 10.75 -9.81
C SER A 346 4.94 11.52 -11.07
N GLY A 347 4.49 10.81 -12.10
CA GLY A 347 4.10 11.42 -13.37
C GLY A 347 2.92 12.38 -13.25
N ALA A 348 2.04 12.17 -12.29
CA ALA A 348 0.96 13.10 -11.97
C ALA A 348 1.45 14.37 -11.25
N ALA A 349 2.35 14.24 -10.27
CA ALA A 349 2.97 15.37 -9.57
C ALA A 349 3.88 16.19 -10.49
N PHE A 350 4.73 15.50 -11.27
CA PHE A 350 5.56 16.07 -12.33
C PHE A 350 4.70 16.75 -13.40
N GLY A 351 3.63 16.10 -13.84
CA GLY A 351 2.65 16.64 -14.79
C GLY A 351 2.01 17.92 -14.26
N LEU A 352 1.54 17.94 -13.01
CA LEU A 352 1.01 19.12 -12.33
C LEU A 352 2.03 20.27 -12.31
N GLY A 353 3.29 19.98 -11.95
CA GLY A 353 4.37 20.96 -11.91
C GLY A 353 4.72 21.51 -13.30
N MET A 354 4.92 20.65 -14.29
CA MET A 354 5.23 21.06 -15.67
C MET A 354 4.04 21.78 -16.33
N GLY A 355 2.80 21.41 -16.01
CA GLY A 355 1.60 22.12 -16.41
C GLY A 355 1.50 23.52 -15.81
N ALA A 356 1.82 23.67 -14.52
CA ALA A 356 1.94 24.97 -13.85
C ALA A 356 2.96 25.88 -14.55
N LEU A 357 4.14 25.33 -14.87
CA LEU A 357 5.20 26.04 -15.59
C LEU A 357 4.79 26.38 -17.03
N ALA A 358 4.10 25.49 -17.73
CA ALA A 358 3.60 25.74 -19.09
C ALA A 358 2.58 26.89 -19.12
N GLU A 359 1.63 26.95 -18.18
CA GLU A 359 0.75 28.11 -18.05
C GLU A 359 1.54 29.39 -17.69
N GLY A 360 2.54 29.28 -16.81
CA GLY A 360 3.46 30.38 -16.49
C GLY A 360 4.23 30.91 -17.71
N ILE A 361 4.68 30.02 -18.61
CA ILE A 361 5.36 30.38 -19.88
C ILE A 361 4.39 31.02 -20.88
N VAL A 362 3.10 30.63 -20.88
CA VAL A 362 2.09 31.20 -21.77
C VAL A 362 1.59 32.55 -21.28
N ARG A 363 1.22 32.66 -20.00
CA ARG A 363 0.65 33.89 -19.40
C ARG A 363 1.74 34.88 -19.01
N GLY A 364 2.83 34.41 -18.40
CA GLY A 364 3.86 35.24 -17.78
C GLY A 364 3.47 35.78 -16.40
N ASP A 365 2.40 35.28 -15.77
CA ASP A 365 1.90 35.77 -14.48
C ASP A 365 2.64 35.13 -13.29
N LEU A 366 2.97 35.93 -12.28
CA LEU A 366 3.57 35.50 -11.00
C LEU A 366 2.60 35.67 -9.79
N VAL A 367 1.45 36.33 -10.00
CA VAL A 367 0.53 36.77 -8.93
C VAL A 367 -0.62 35.78 -8.72
N ASN A 368 -1.09 35.14 -9.80
CA ASN A 368 -2.15 34.14 -9.74
C ASN A 368 -1.59 32.73 -9.91
N THR A 369 -2.10 31.78 -9.11
CA THR A 369 -1.75 30.37 -9.20
C THR A 369 -2.17 29.80 -10.56
N PRO A 370 -1.30 29.05 -11.27
CA PRO A 370 -1.58 28.52 -12.61
C PRO A 370 -2.50 27.28 -12.59
N LEU A 371 -3.74 27.46 -12.12
CA LEU A 371 -4.65 26.35 -11.80
C LEU A 371 -5.08 25.53 -13.02
N ALA A 372 -5.18 26.13 -14.21
CA ALA A 372 -5.58 25.39 -15.43
C ALA A 372 -4.45 24.46 -15.87
N GLY A 373 -3.22 25.00 -15.92
CA GLY A 373 -2.00 24.25 -16.20
C GLY A 373 -1.77 23.13 -15.20
N MET A 374 -1.87 23.40 -13.89
CA MET A 374 -1.81 22.38 -12.85
C MET A 374 -2.88 21.29 -13.04
N GLY A 375 -4.11 21.68 -13.39
CA GLY A 375 -5.22 20.76 -13.59
C GLY A 375 -5.04 19.84 -14.81
N TYR A 376 -4.76 20.40 -15.98
CA TYR A 376 -4.45 19.62 -17.18
C TYR A 376 -3.19 18.77 -16.98
N GLY A 377 -2.16 19.33 -16.36
CA GLY A 377 -0.90 18.67 -16.07
C GLY A 377 -1.07 17.42 -15.21
N ALA A 378 -1.82 17.51 -14.09
CA ALA A 378 -2.09 16.36 -13.23
C ALA A 378 -2.84 15.24 -13.97
N GLY A 379 -3.86 15.59 -14.75
CA GLY A 379 -4.70 14.63 -15.49
C GLY A 379 -3.97 13.94 -16.65
N VAL A 380 -3.18 14.69 -17.43
CA VAL A 380 -2.34 14.11 -18.49
C VAL A 380 -1.18 13.32 -17.91
N GLY A 381 -0.58 13.80 -16.81
CA GLY A 381 0.53 13.16 -16.11
C GLY A 381 0.16 11.77 -15.58
N VAL A 382 -0.91 11.67 -14.77
CA VAL A 382 -1.36 10.37 -14.24
C VAL A 382 -1.80 9.40 -15.35
N LEU A 383 -2.38 9.91 -16.45
CA LEU A 383 -2.79 9.08 -17.57
C LEU A 383 -1.57 8.53 -18.34
N ALA A 384 -0.63 9.39 -18.71
CA ALA A 384 0.55 8.99 -19.49
C ALA A 384 1.48 8.07 -18.67
N ALA A 385 1.71 8.39 -17.40
CA ALA A 385 2.54 7.60 -16.51
C ALA A 385 1.83 6.32 -16.04
N GLY A 386 0.51 6.36 -15.82
CA GLY A 386 -0.29 5.17 -15.54
C GLY A 386 -0.35 4.19 -16.72
N ILE A 387 -0.35 4.69 -17.97
CA ILE A 387 -0.15 3.85 -19.15
C ILE A 387 1.28 3.27 -19.16
N ALA A 388 2.31 4.09 -18.93
CA ALA A 388 3.70 3.64 -18.90
C ALA A 388 3.96 2.55 -17.84
N ALA A 389 3.35 2.65 -16.66
CA ALA A 389 3.40 1.66 -15.59
C ALA A 389 2.85 0.28 -15.99
N THR A 390 1.97 0.20 -17.00
CA THR A 390 1.52 -1.11 -17.55
C THR A 390 2.47 -1.70 -18.60
N GLN A 391 3.51 -0.97 -19.00
CA GLN A 391 4.41 -1.34 -20.11
C GLN A 391 5.90 -1.36 -19.71
N VAL A 392 6.28 -0.80 -18.57
CA VAL A 392 7.68 -0.62 -18.13
C VAL A 392 7.82 -0.96 -16.65
N GLU A 393 8.50 -2.06 -16.35
CA GLU A 393 8.96 -2.39 -15.00
C GLU A 393 10.04 -1.39 -14.56
N THR A 394 9.93 -0.89 -13.34
CA THR A 394 10.91 0.02 -12.72
C THR A 394 10.92 -0.20 -11.22
N SER A 395 12.01 0.17 -10.53
CA SER A 395 11.99 0.23 -9.07
C SER A 395 11.43 1.59 -8.60
N SER A 396 10.76 1.55 -7.45
CA SER A 396 10.36 2.72 -6.68
C SER A 396 11.52 3.65 -6.31
N SER A 397 12.66 3.07 -5.95
CA SER A 397 13.89 3.82 -5.69
C SER A 397 14.37 4.60 -6.92
N ARG A 398 14.24 4.02 -8.12
CA ARG A 398 14.59 4.68 -9.38
C ARG A 398 13.65 5.85 -9.69
N VAL A 399 12.35 5.67 -9.50
CA VAL A 399 11.36 6.75 -9.68
C VAL A 399 11.68 7.93 -8.74
N LEU A 400 11.92 7.68 -7.46
CA LEU A 400 12.31 8.72 -6.51
C LEU A 400 13.64 9.42 -6.86
N LEU A 401 14.64 8.69 -7.38
CA LEU A 401 15.90 9.29 -7.81
C LEU A 401 15.72 10.18 -9.05
N VAL A 402 14.84 9.80 -9.99
CA VAL A 402 14.46 10.63 -11.14
C VAL A 402 13.69 11.88 -10.67
N ASP A 403 12.71 11.74 -9.78
CA ASP A 403 11.95 12.87 -9.21
C ASP A 403 12.86 13.84 -8.43
N LEU A 404 13.76 13.32 -7.58
CA LEU A 404 14.71 14.13 -6.84
C LEU A 404 15.66 14.88 -7.77
N ALA A 405 16.18 14.22 -8.81
CA ALA A 405 17.02 14.85 -9.82
C ALA A 405 16.24 15.92 -10.63
N ALA A 406 14.97 15.68 -10.95
CA ALA A 406 14.09 16.63 -11.60
C ALA A 406 13.82 17.87 -10.71
N LEU A 407 13.53 17.67 -9.42
CA LEU A 407 13.32 18.76 -8.47
C LEU A 407 14.58 19.60 -8.25
N LEU A 408 15.74 18.95 -8.07
CA LEU A 408 17.03 19.64 -7.96
C LEU A 408 17.38 20.40 -9.23
N GLY A 409 17.15 19.79 -10.41
CA GLY A 409 17.31 20.46 -11.70
C GLY A 409 16.40 21.68 -11.86
N GLY A 410 15.13 21.57 -11.46
CA GLY A 410 14.17 22.67 -11.47
C GLY A 410 14.56 23.82 -10.54
N LEU A 411 15.04 23.51 -9.32
CA LEU A 411 15.58 24.49 -8.38
C LEU A 411 16.83 25.20 -8.94
N THR A 412 17.75 24.45 -9.55
CA THR A 412 18.94 25.02 -10.22
C THR A 412 18.54 25.89 -11.42
N GLY A 413 17.60 25.45 -12.25
CA GLY A 413 17.06 26.22 -13.38
C GLY A 413 16.34 27.50 -12.93
N GLY A 414 15.60 27.45 -11.82
CA GLY A 414 15.00 28.61 -11.19
C GLY A 414 16.05 29.59 -10.64
N ALA A 415 17.07 29.10 -9.93
CA ALA A 415 18.14 29.91 -9.37
C ALA A 415 18.99 30.61 -10.44
N LEU A 416 19.33 29.90 -11.53
CA LEU A 416 19.99 30.48 -12.70
C LEU A 416 19.09 31.47 -13.45
N GLY A 417 17.78 31.28 -13.39
CA GLY A 417 16.78 32.21 -13.93
C GLY A 417 16.55 33.45 -13.08
N THR A 418 16.77 33.41 -11.76
CA THR A 418 16.44 34.51 -10.82
C THR A 418 16.94 35.90 -11.26
N PRO A 419 18.13 36.08 -11.86
CA PRO A 419 18.57 37.37 -12.39
C PRO A 419 17.63 37.99 -13.43
N LEU A 420 16.81 37.20 -14.14
CA LEU A 420 15.78 37.71 -15.07
C LEU A 420 14.67 38.47 -14.33
N LEU A 421 14.43 38.15 -13.06
CA LEU A 421 13.46 38.84 -12.20
C LEU A 421 14.04 40.10 -11.53
N LEU A 422 15.32 40.44 -11.76
CA LEU A 422 15.99 41.59 -11.16
C LEU A 422 16.11 42.73 -12.19
N GLY A 423 15.43 43.84 -11.91
CA GLY A 423 15.49 45.07 -12.70
C GLY A 423 14.29 45.97 -12.47
N ASP A 424 14.41 47.24 -12.86
CA ASP A 424 13.40 48.27 -12.55
C ASP A 424 12.06 48.09 -13.29
N GLU A 425 12.06 47.34 -14.39
CA GLU A 425 10.85 46.92 -15.12
C GLU A 425 10.82 45.40 -15.31
N LEU A 426 9.72 44.78 -14.87
CA LEU A 426 9.50 43.33 -14.86
C LEU A 426 8.52 42.90 -15.96
N ASP A 427 8.99 42.90 -17.21
CA ASP A 427 8.16 42.57 -18.38
C ASP A 427 7.68 41.10 -18.42
N ASP A 428 6.69 40.82 -19.27
CA ASP A 428 6.16 39.46 -19.45
C ASP A 428 7.22 38.49 -19.99
N THR A 429 8.11 38.94 -20.87
CA THR A 429 9.14 38.11 -21.50
C THR A 429 10.11 37.54 -20.47
N ARG A 430 10.62 38.38 -19.55
CA ARG A 430 11.49 37.96 -18.44
C ARG A 430 10.80 36.95 -17.53
N ARG A 431 9.52 37.17 -17.18
CA ARG A 431 8.74 36.24 -16.35
C ARG A 431 8.56 34.88 -17.04
N ARG A 432 8.26 34.87 -18.34
CA ARG A 432 8.14 33.63 -19.14
C ARG A 432 9.49 32.91 -19.30
N LEU A 433 10.59 33.64 -19.47
CA LEU A 433 11.94 33.08 -19.52
C LEU A 433 12.36 32.47 -18.18
N TRP A 434 11.96 33.05 -17.04
CA TRP A 434 12.18 32.46 -15.71
C TRP A 434 11.42 31.15 -15.50
N PHE A 435 10.13 31.10 -15.86
CA PHE A 435 9.40 29.82 -15.87
C PHE A 435 10.03 28.80 -16.85
N GLY A 436 10.52 29.27 -17.99
CA GLY A 436 11.24 28.47 -18.97
C GLY A 436 12.55 27.89 -18.46
N SER A 437 13.31 28.63 -17.63
CA SER A 437 14.56 28.13 -17.05
C SER A 437 14.31 27.09 -15.95
N ILE A 438 13.24 27.23 -15.16
CA ILE A 438 12.78 26.17 -14.26
C ILE A 438 12.41 24.92 -15.07
N ALA A 439 11.53 25.04 -16.08
CA ALA A 439 11.06 23.91 -16.88
C ALA A 439 12.19 23.16 -17.60
N LEU A 440 13.16 23.91 -18.16
CA LEU A 440 14.37 23.35 -18.77
C LEU A 440 15.26 22.65 -17.73
N GLY A 441 15.43 23.26 -16.55
CA GLY A 441 16.17 22.68 -15.43
C GLY A 441 15.54 21.37 -14.94
N THR A 442 14.22 21.33 -14.78
CA THR A 442 13.46 20.14 -14.36
C THR A 442 13.63 19.01 -15.38
N ALA A 443 13.48 19.30 -16.68
CA ALA A 443 13.65 18.31 -17.74
C ALA A 443 15.10 17.79 -17.85
N ALA A 444 16.10 18.66 -17.69
CA ALA A 444 17.51 18.27 -17.68
C ALA A 444 17.86 17.42 -16.45
N GLY A 445 17.32 17.78 -15.26
CA GLY A 445 17.47 17.02 -14.03
C GLY A 445 16.86 15.63 -14.13
N ALA A 446 15.62 15.51 -14.63
CA ALA A 446 14.97 14.23 -14.89
C ALA A 446 15.80 13.34 -15.82
N LEU A 447 16.29 13.90 -16.94
CA LEU A 447 17.13 13.18 -17.91
C LEU A 447 18.44 12.69 -17.26
N VAL A 448 19.10 13.51 -16.44
CA VAL A 448 20.30 13.11 -15.70
C VAL A 448 19.98 11.99 -14.70
N GLY A 449 18.86 12.06 -13.97
CA GLY A 449 18.41 10.98 -13.08
C GLY A 449 18.13 9.67 -13.81
N MET A 450 17.48 9.72 -14.98
CA MET A 450 17.17 8.54 -15.81
C MET A 450 18.44 7.87 -16.36
N LEU A 451 19.44 8.66 -16.74
CA LEU A 451 20.74 8.20 -17.24
C LEU A 451 21.68 7.72 -16.11
N ALA A 452 21.59 8.32 -14.92
CA ALA A 452 22.37 7.88 -13.75
C ALA A 452 21.85 6.56 -13.14
N THR A 453 20.63 6.16 -13.49
CA THR A 453 19.94 4.94 -13.00
C THR A 453 19.66 3.93 -14.12
N SER A 454 20.33 4.02 -15.27
CA SER A 454 20.11 3.07 -16.37
C SER A 454 20.63 1.66 -16.09
N ASP A 455 21.62 1.55 -15.21
CA ASP A 455 22.44 0.34 -15.05
C ASP A 455 21.99 -0.51 -13.83
N ASP A 456 21.14 0.04 -12.96
CA ASP A 456 20.56 -0.63 -11.79
C ASP A 456 19.40 -1.56 -12.20
N VAL A 457 19.71 -2.71 -12.82
CA VAL A 457 18.72 -3.73 -13.20
C VAL A 457 19.00 -5.09 -12.54
N PRO A 458 18.26 -5.41 -11.45
CA PRO A 458 18.07 -6.80 -11.01
C PRO A 458 16.58 -7.17 -10.80
N ALA A 459 15.66 -6.67 -11.64
CA ALA A 459 14.22 -6.93 -11.51
C ALA A 459 13.80 -8.40 -11.76
N ASN A 460 14.55 -9.14 -12.59
CA ASN A 460 14.16 -10.51 -13.00
C ASN A 460 14.16 -11.53 -11.84
N GLU A 461 15.01 -11.38 -10.82
CA GLU A 461 15.08 -12.37 -9.73
C GLU A 461 13.81 -12.40 -8.86
N ALA A 462 13.09 -11.29 -8.71
CA ALA A 462 11.80 -11.28 -8.02
C ALA A 462 10.70 -11.89 -8.92
N ALA A 463 10.72 -11.58 -10.21
CA ALA A 463 9.75 -12.09 -11.18
C ALA A 463 9.83 -13.62 -11.35
N GLU A 464 11.03 -14.19 -11.53
CA GLU A 464 11.21 -15.64 -11.70
C GLU A 464 10.78 -16.43 -10.45
N ARG A 465 11.07 -15.92 -9.25
CA ARG A 465 10.65 -16.55 -7.98
C ARG A 465 9.14 -16.60 -7.78
N SER A 466 8.37 -15.75 -8.47
CA SER A 466 6.90 -15.71 -8.37
C SER A 466 6.19 -16.83 -9.16
N GLY A 467 6.87 -17.50 -10.10
CA GLY A 467 6.31 -18.60 -10.91
C GLY A 467 5.15 -18.22 -11.86
N LEU A 468 4.72 -16.96 -11.88
CA LEU A 468 3.56 -16.51 -12.65
C LEU A 468 3.90 -16.35 -14.14
N ARG A 469 3.22 -17.15 -14.99
CA ARG A 469 3.30 -17.01 -16.46
C ARG A 469 2.77 -15.65 -16.89
N ARG A 470 3.66 -14.75 -17.31
CA ARG A 470 3.29 -13.50 -17.99
C ARG A 470 2.61 -13.80 -19.33
N THR A 471 1.51 -13.12 -19.61
CA THR A 471 1.03 -12.91 -20.98
C THR A 471 1.97 -11.95 -21.73
N PRO A 472 2.09 -12.05 -23.07
CA PRO A 472 2.90 -11.13 -23.87
C PRO A 472 2.37 -9.69 -23.79
N PRO A 473 3.23 -8.67 -24.00
CA PRO A 473 2.87 -7.27 -23.83
C PRO A 473 1.79 -6.81 -24.80
N LEU A 474 0.97 -5.85 -24.36
CA LEU A 474 -0.15 -5.31 -25.15
C LEU A 474 0.25 -4.76 -26.52
N VAL A 475 1.51 -4.34 -26.69
CA VAL A 475 2.10 -3.87 -27.96
C VAL A 475 2.11 -4.95 -29.05
N GLU A 476 2.21 -6.24 -28.71
CA GLU A 476 2.07 -7.33 -29.71
C GLU A 476 0.60 -7.60 -30.07
N ARG A 477 -0.35 -7.25 -29.20
CA ARG A 477 -1.79 -7.48 -29.42
C ARG A 477 -2.51 -6.30 -30.09
N TRP A 478 -1.97 -5.09 -29.98
CA TRP A 478 -2.57 -3.85 -30.49
C TRP A 478 -1.53 -2.97 -31.20
N SER A 479 -1.58 -2.88 -32.52
CA SER A 479 -0.72 -1.99 -33.29
C SER A 479 -1.42 -0.65 -33.58
N PRO A 480 -0.87 0.48 -33.09
CA PRO A 480 -1.35 1.80 -33.48
C PRO A 480 -0.88 2.12 -34.91
N HIS A 481 -1.81 2.50 -35.79
CA HIS A 481 -1.50 2.88 -37.16
C HIS A 481 -2.02 4.28 -37.49
N ALA A 482 -1.18 5.11 -38.11
CA ALA A 482 -1.54 6.41 -38.65
C ALA A 482 -1.27 6.42 -40.15
N GLY A 483 -2.27 6.75 -40.96
CA GLY A 483 -2.18 6.64 -42.41
C GLY A 483 -3.53 6.79 -43.11
N VAL A 484 -3.66 6.23 -44.31
CA VAL A 484 -4.91 6.19 -45.06
C VAL A 484 -5.81 5.09 -44.48
N ILE A 485 -6.84 5.49 -43.72
CA ILE A 485 -7.80 4.58 -43.08
C ILE A 485 -8.99 4.22 -43.99
N GLY A 486 -9.09 4.87 -45.16
CA GLY A 486 -10.10 4.56 -46.17
C GLY A 486 -9.98 5.44 -47.41
N MET A 487 -10.83 5.20 -48.41
CA MET A 487 -10.99 6.07 -49.59
C MET A 487 -12.40 6.64 -49.59
N SER A 488 -12.51 7.97 -49.64
CA SER A 488 -13.79 8.68 -49.78
C SER A 488 -14.04 8.96 -51.26
N GLN A 489 -15.23 8.63 -51.77
CA GLN A 489 -15.65 9.07 -53.11
C GLN A 489 -16.23 10.48 -53.04
N VAL A 490 -15.60 11.41 -53.76
CA VAL A 490 -16.07 12.79 -53.92
C VAL A 490 -16.42 12.99 -55.40
N GLY A 491 -17.69 12.78 -55.73
CA GLY A 491 -18.19 12.83 -57.11
C GLY A 491 -17.80 11.59 -57.91
N HIS A 492 -16.76 11.71 -58.75
CA HIS A 492 -16.23 10.60 -59.57
C HIS A 492 -14.75 10.29 -59.29
N GLU A 493 -14.16 10.97 -58.30
CA GLU A 493 -12.78 10.76 -57.88
C GLU A 493 -12.71 10.20 -56.45
N THR A 494 -11.67 9.42 -56.16
CA THR A 494 -11.42 8.83 -54.83
C THR A 494 -10.30 9.59 -54.12
N ALA A 495 -10.61 10.21 -52.98
CA ALA A 495 -9.65 10.89 -52.13
C ALA A 495 -9.29 10.03 -50.90
N PRO A 496 -8.01 9.89 -50.53
CA PRO A 496 -7.61 9.16 -49.33
C PRO A 496 -8.09 9.87 -48.05
N ALA A 497 -8.81 9.13 -47.21
CA ALA A 497 -9.18 9.57 -45.86
C ALA A 497 -8.06 9.21 -44.89
N PHE A 498 -7.38 10.21 -44.34
CA PHE A 498 -6.31 10.02 -43.37
C PHE A 498 -6.86 9.97 -41.94
N GLY A 499 -6.25 9.15 -41.09
CA GLY A 499 -6.59 9.08 -39.68
C GLY A 499 -5.64 8.18 -38.88
N ALA A 500 -5.87 8.13 -37.56
CA ALA A 500 -5.20 7.22 -36.65
C ALA A 500 -6.20 6.20 -36.11
N GLY A 501 -5.76 4.96 -35.92
CA GLY A 501 -6.55 3.87 -35.35
C GLY A 501 -5.65 2.87 -34.64
N VAL A 502 -6.26 1.90 -33.96
CA VAL A 502 -5.56 0.81 -33.29
C VAL A 502 -6.15 -0.50 -33.79
N GLN A 503 -5.31 -1.35 -34.38
CA GLN A 503 -5.70 -2.65 -34.91
C GLN A 503 -5.26 -3.74 -33.93
N GLY A 504 -6.19 -4.62 -33.54
CA GLY A 504 -5.92 -5.74 -32.65
C GLY A 504 -6.56 -7.04 -33.13
N LEU A 505 -6.01 -8.15 -32.66
CA LEU A 505 -6.59 -9.48 -32.82
C LEU A 505 -7.53 -9.78 -31.64
N TRP A 506 -8.78 -10.13 -31.98
CA TRP A 506 -9.79 -10.65 -31.06
C TRP A 506 -9.42 -12.06 -30.62
#